data_AF-A0A968Q1Q6-F1
#
_entry.id   AF-A0A968Q1Q6-F1
#
_cell.length_a   1.000
_cell.length_b   1.000
_cell.length_c   1.000
_cell.angle_alpha   90.00
_cell.angle_beta   90.00
_cell.angle_gamma   90.00
#
_symmetry.space_group_name_H-M   'P 1'
#
loop_
_entity.id
_entity.type
_entity.pdbx_description
1 polymer ?
#
loop_
_entity_poly.entity_id
_entity_poly.type
_entity_poly.pdbx_seq_one_letter_code
_entity_poly.pdbx_strand_id
1 'polypeptide(L)'
;MEKLTIMQVAAAIGPACFMLGSPLFPSLIALLVNLSLQYGNSPASGYGYACYGLFLNSFLQDASASGQFGRLAYRLASTSDAKNMRSETFAIVGLFLHHRQAHLQETLPILQTGYQAGLEAGNLGFVGHNGNGFCINSFWCGKPLVELETQIRSFRQQFLDCNQLTAANYCSIYWESIHFLLDNPDAIEFSFSQGQIFDSKNSAGMFQFYLYKAALKFLIGDIALASADIAQARPYLAAGVETITEAVFYFYDSLIALATLSELGAESETQQQRIRANQARLNHWAEHAPMNYLHKWQLVEAEICRVQGQQVEAMELYDRAIAGAREYQYIQEEALANELAAKFYLDWDKQNIARTYTIEARYCYQRWGGNCQSQTTGCPVSPVIQSPRA
;
A
#
# COMPACT_ATOMS: atom_id res chain seq x y z
N MET A 1 -19.78 8.17 -35.48
CA MET A 1 -18.37 7.85 -35.77
C MET A 1 -17.43 8.89 -35.16
N GLU A 2 -17.57 10.17 -35.49
CA GLU A 2 -16.74 11.28 -34.93
C GLU A 2 -16.63 11.29 -33.39
N LYS A 3 -17.75 11.13 -32.67
CA LYS A 3 -17.74 11.15 -31.19
C LYS A 3 -16.98 9.98 -30.58
N LEU A 4 -17.06 8.78 -31.17
CA LEU A 4 -16.30 7.62 -30.72
C LEU A 4 -14.79 7.85 -30.90
N THR A 5 -14.38 8.47 -32.01
CA THR A 5 -12.98 8.84 -32.25
C THR A 5 -12.49 9.84 -31.20
N ILE A 6 -13.28 10.87 -30.87
CA ILE A 6 -12.93 11.82 -29.80
C ILE A 6 -12.72 11.11 -28.46
N MET A 7 -13.62 10.18 -28.10
CA MET A 7 -13.51 9.42 -26.86
C MET A 7 -12.26 8.54 -26.81
N GLN A 8 -11.91 7.89 -27.92
CA GLN A 8 -10.70 7.07 -28.03
C GLN A 8 -9.43 7.91 -27.90
N VAL A 9 -9.37 9.06 -28.57
CA VAL A 9 -8.24 9.98 -28.48
C VAL A 9 -8.10 10.54 -27.06
N ALA A 10 -9.20 10.93 -26.42
CA ALA A 10 -9.19 11.39 -25.03
C ALA A 10 -8.67 10.31 -24.08
N ALA A 11 -9.13 9.06 -24.23
CA ALA A 11 -8.66 7.94 -23.43
C ALA A 11 -7.17 7.62 -23.67
N ALA A 12 -6.68 7.73 -24.91
CA ALA A 12 -5.28 7.48 -25.26
C ALA A 12 -4.32 8.55 -24.69
N ILE A 13 -4.74 9.82 -24.64
CA ILE A 13 -3.92 10.93 -24.14
C ILE A 13 -4.00 11.04 -22.60
N GLY A 14 -5.09 10.58 -21.99
CA GLY A 14 -5.37 10.64 -20.56
C GLY A 14 -4.19 10.25 -19.65
N PRO A 15 -3.55 9.08 -19.85
CA PRO A 15 -2.43 8.64 -19.00
C PRO A 15 -1.24 9.60 -19.00
N ALA A 16 -0.86 10.14 -20.17
CA ALA A 16 0.23 11.10 -20.27
C ALA A 16 -0.09 12.42 -19.56
N CYS A 17 -1.33 12.91 -19.72
CA CYS A 17 -1.80 14.09 -19.01
C CYS A 17 -1.79 13.88 -17.49
N PHE A 18 -2.19 12.70 -17.01
CA PHE A 18 -2.14 12.37 -15.59
C PHE A 18 -0.70 12.35 -15.05
N MET A 19 0.20 11.61 -15.71
CA MET A 19 1.60 11.47 -15.27
C MET A 19 2.36 12.80 -15.25
N LEU A 20 2.03 13.73 -16.16
CA LEU A 20 2.65 15.05 -16.22
C LEU A 20 1.96 16.09 -15.31
N GLY A 21 0.94 15.70 -14.55
CA GLY A 21 0.16 16.65 -13.73
C GLY A 21 -0.52 17.74 -14.57
N SER A 22 -0.89 17.42 -15.82
CA SER A 22 -1.44 18.38 -16.76
C SER A 22 -2.85 18.83 -16.32
N PRO A 23 -3.14 20.15 -16.34
CA PRO A 23 -4.48 20.66 -16.05
C PRO A 23 -5.51 20.26 -17.12
N LEU A 24 -5.08 19.64 -18.23
CA LEU A 24 -5.97 19.08 -19.23
C LEU A 24 -6.64 17.78 -18.77
N PHE A 25 -6.04 17.06 -17.82
CA PHE A 25 -6.55 15.75 -17.40
C PHE A 25 -8.01 15.82 -16.90
N PRO A 26 -8.40 16.73 -15.98
CA PRO A 26 -9.79 16.85 -15.54
C PRO A 26 -10.77 17.17 -16.68
N SER A 27 -10.40 18.09 -17.56
CA SER A 27 -11.23 18.50 -18.71
C SER A 27 -11.43 17.35 -19.71
N LEU A 28 -10.38 16.55 -19.97
CA LEU A 28 -10.46 15.39 -20.85
C LEU A 28 -11.38 14.31 -20.29
N ILE A 29 -11.30 14.03 -18.98
CA ILE A 29 -12.15 13.04 -18.35
C ILE A 29 -13.60 13.52 -18.27
N ALA A 30 -13.83 14.80 -17.95
CA ALA A 30 -15.17 15.39 -17.99
C ALA A 30 -15.79 15.31 -19.40
N LEU A 31 -15.01 15.59 -20.45
CA LEU A 31 -15.45 15.41 -21.83
C LEU A 31 -15.82 13.95 -22.13
N LEU A 32 -14.97 13.00 -21.72
CA LEU A 32 -15.19 11.57 -21.95
C LEU A 32 -16.47 11.07 -21.26
N VAL A 33 -16.71 11.51 -20.02
CA VAL A 33 -17.93 11.20 -19.26
C VAL A 33 -19.16 11.85 -19.92
N ASN A 34 -19.10 13.14 -20.26
CA ASN A 34 -20.22 13.84 -20.89
C ASN A 34 -20.62 13.20 -22.23
N LEU A 35 -19.65 12.82 -23.06
CA LEU A 35 -19.93 12.10 -24.31
C LEU A 35 -20.57 10.73 -24.06
N SER A 36 -20.11 10.01 -23.04
CA SER A 36 -20.70 8.70 -22.65
C SER A 36 -22.16 8.85 -22.20
N LEU A 37 -22.46 9.91 -21.43
CA LEU A 37 -23.82 10.17 -20.94
C LEU A 37 -24.77 10.63 -22.06
N GLN A 38 -24.28 11.43 -23.01
CA GLN A 38 -25.10 11.99 -24.09
C GLN A 38 -25.35 10.99 -25.23
N TYR A 39 -24.34 10.19 -25.58
CA TYR A 39 -24.37 9.36 -26.79
C TYR A 39 -24.31 7.85 -26.51
N GLY A 40 -24.33 7.45 -25.23
CA GLY A 40 -24.24 6.08 -24.80
C GLY A 40 -22.81 5.63 -24.52
N ASN A 41 -22.70 4.49 -23.82
CA ASN A 41 -21.41 3.96 -23.38
C ASN A 41 -20.66 3.26 -24.53
N SER A 42 -19.35 3.39 -24.50
CA SER A 42 -18.39 2.66 -25.34
C SER A 42 -17.34 1.97 -24.45
N PRO A 43 -16.45 1.12 -24.98
CA PRO A 43 -15.33 0.58 -24.22
C PRO A 43 -14.51 1.65 -23.47
N ALA A 44 -14.31 2.83 -24.07
CA ALA A 44 -13.56 3.94 -23.46
C ALA A 44 -14.32 4.60 -22.27
N SER A 45 -15.65 4.42 -22.20
CA SER A 45 -16.46 4.93 -21.09
C SER A 45 -16.06 4.29 -19.75
N GLY A 46 -15.67 3.02 -19.74
CA GLY A 46 -15.19 2.35 -18.53
C GLY A 46 -13.99 3.07 -17.92
N TYR A 47 -12.98 3.36 -18.74
CA TYR A 47 -11.81 4.15 -18.33
C TYR A 47 -12.20 5.56 -17.87
N GLY A 48 -13.07 6.24 -18.62
CA GLY A 48 -13.55 7.57 -18.25
C GLY A 48 -14.25 7.62 -16.90
N TYR A 49 -15.15 6.68 -16.63
CA TYR A 49 -15.81 6.59 -15.32
C TYR A 49 -14.83 6.24 -14.19
N ALA A 50 -13.84 5.38 -14.42
CA ALA A 50 -12.81 5.09 -13.43
C ALA A 50 -12.00 6.35 -13.07
N CYS A 51 -11.48 7.06 -14.09
CA CYS A 51 -10.75 8.31 -13.85
C CYS A 51 -11.64 9.40 -13.25
N TYR A 52 -12.94 9.44 -13.58
CA TYR A 52 -13.87 10.36 -12.95
C TYR A 52 -14.09 10.03 -11.47
N GLY A 53 -14.23 8.76 -11.11
CA GLY A 53 -14.27 8.31 -9.72
C GLY A 53 -13.03 8.73 -8.93
N LEU A 54 -11.84 8.62 -9.54
CA LEU A 54 -10.59 9.10 -8.96
C LEU A 54 -10.67 10.61 -8.62
N PHE A 55 -11.18 11.42 -9.56
CA PHE A 55 -11.35 12.85 -9.33
C PHE A 55 -12.33 13.19 -8.22
N LEU A 56 -13.47 12.50 -8.15
CA LEU A 56 -14.46 12.72 -7.10
C LEU A 56 -13.84 12.45 -5.72
N ASN A 57 -12.96 11.44 -5.61
CA ASN A 57 -12.25 11.17 -4.37
C ASN A 57 -11.24 12.27 -4.03
N SER A 58 -10.34 12.61 -4.97
CA SER A 58 -9.23 13.52 -4.71
C SER A 58 -9.66 14.97 -4.51
N PHE A 59 -10.69 15.44 -5.22
CA PHE A 59 -11.09 16.85 -5.20
C PHE A 59 -12.36 17.13 -4.40
N LEU A 60 -13.34 16.22 -4.43
CA LEU A 60 -14.62 16.41 -3.74
C LEU A 60 -14.73 15.61 -2.44
N GLN A 61 -13.76 14.74 -2.14
CA GLN A 61 -13.76 13.84 -0.98
C GLN A 61 -15.03 12.99 -0.89
N ASP A 62 -15.67 12.71 -2.04
CA ASP A 62 -16.88 11.90 -2.11
C ASP A 62 -16.53 10.43 -2.36
N ALA A 63 -16.15 9.75 -1.27
CA ALA A 63 -15.80 8.34 -1.29
C ALA A 63 -16.95 7.48 -1.82
N SER A 64 -18.21 7.83 -1.52
CA SER A 64 -19.40 7.07 -1.94
C SER A 64 -19.57 7.10 -3.46
N ALA A 65 -19.58 8.30 -4.04
CA ALA A 65 -19.69 8.47 -5.49
C ALA A 65 -18.49 7.86 -6.23
N SER A 66 -17.27 8.05 -5.71
CA SER A 66 -16.06 7.42 -6.24
C SER A 66 -16.23 5.90 -6.41
N GLY A 67 -16.70 5.20 -5.37
CA GLY A 67 -16.90 3.76 -5.48
C GLY A 67 -18.07 3.33 -6.37
N GLN A 68 -19.12 4.16 -6.49
CA GLN A 68 -20.19 3.91 -7.47
C GLN A 68 -19.65 3.95 -8.91
N PHE A 69 -18.81 4.95 -9.23
CA PHE A 69 -18.14 5.05 -10.52
C PHE A 69 -17.12 3.94 -10.74
N GLY A 70 -16.37 3.54 -9.70
CA GLY A 70 -15.48 2.38 -9.76
C GLY A 70 -16.21 1.08 -10.09
N ARG A 71 -17.37 0.82 -9.46
CA ARG A 71 -18.22 -0.34 -9.77
C ARG A 71 -18.84 -0.27 -11.16
N LEU A 72 -19.20 0.92 -11.65
CA LEU A 72 -19.71 1.11 -13.00
C LEU A 72 -18.62 0.82 -14.03
N ALA A 73 -17.42 1.38 -13.83
CA ALA A 73 -16.26 1.17 -14.66
C ALA A 73 -15.88 -0.32 -14.75
N TYR A 74 -15.81 -1.01 -13.60
CA TYR A 74 -15.55 -2.44 -13.54
C TYR A 74 -16.57 -3.25 -14.36
N ARG A 75 -17.87 -2.97 -14.18
CA ARG A 75 -18.95 -3.66 -14.92
C ARG A 75 -18.83 -3.46 -16.42
N LEU A 76 -18.56 -2.24 -16.88
CA LEU A 76 -18.39 -1.95 -18.31
C LEU A 76 -17.17 -2.65 -18.89
N ALA A 77 -16.03 -2.61 -18.21
CA ALA A 77 -14.80 -3.26 -18.64
C ALA A 77 -14.88 -4.81 -18.62
N SER A 78 -15.81 -5.37 -17.84
CA SER A 78 -16.06 -6.82 -17.78
C SER A 78 -16.85 -7.35 -18.98
N THR A 79 -17.41 -6.48 -19.82
CA THR A 79 -18.14 -6.90 -21.03
C THR A 79 -17.19 -7.45 -22.11
N SER A 80 -17.75 -8.24 -23.05
CA SER A 80 -17.02 -8.77 -24.21
C SER A 80 -16.47 -7.68 -25.12
N ASP A 81 -17.18 -6.57 -25.23
CA ASP A 81 -16.90 -5.50 -26.18
C ASP A 81 -15.77 -4.58 -25.68
N ALA A 82 -15.51 -4.60 -24.37
CA ALA A 82 -14.51 -3.76 -23.72
C ALA A 82 -13.09 -4.36 -23.69
N LYS A 83 -12.82 -5.46 -24.41
CA LYS A 83 -11.51 -6.15 -24.40
C LYS A 83 -10.32 -5.19 -24.57
N ASN A 84 -10.42 -4.24 -25.50
CA ASN A 84 -9.33 -3.31 -25.84
C ASN A 84 -9.13 -2.16 -24.83
N MET A 85 -10.03 -1.98 -23.85
CA MET A 85 -9.94 -0.93 -22.82
C MET A 85 -9.97 -1.51 -21.40
N ARG A 86 -10.01 -2.84 -21.28
CA ARG A 86 -10.17 -3.53 -20.00
C ARG A 86 -8.94 -3.34 -19.13
N SER A 87 -7.75 -3.45 -19.71
CA SER A 87 -6.49 -3.32 -18.97
C SER A 87 -6.38 -1.96 -18.29
N GLU A 88 -6.72 -0.91 -19.04
CA GLU A 88 -6.69 0.48 -18.61
C GLU A 88 -7.68 0.72 -17.48
N THR A 89 -8.91 0.26 -17.66
CA THR A 89 -9.97 0.45 -16.68
C THR A 89 -9.65 -0.31 -15.39
N PHE A 90 -9.19 -1.56 -15.49
CA PHE A 90 -8.89 -2.39 -14.33
C PHE A 90 -7.66 -1.91 -13.57
N ALA A 91 -6.65 -1.33 -14.25
CA ALA A 91 -5.54 -0.69 -13.57
C ALA A 91 -6.03 0.42 -12.63
N ILE A 92 -6.88 1.33 -13.14
CA ILE A 92 -7.39 2.44 -12.33
C ILE A 92 -8.28 1.94 -11.19
N VAL A 93 -9.19 1.01 -11.48
CA VAL A 93 -10.09 0.43 -10.46
C VAL A 93 -9.30 -0.28 -9.37
N GLY A 94 -8.34 -1.13 -9.74
CA GLY A 94 -7.58 -1.96 -8.80
C GLY A 94 -6.56 -1.17 -7.97
N LEU A 95 -5.89 -0.17 -8.56
CA LEU A 95 -4.90 0.64 -7.86
C LEU A 95 -5.53 1.68 -6.92
N PHE A 96 -6.57 2.38 -7.39
CA PHE A 96 -6.99 3.62 -6.73
C PHE A 96 -8.39 3.56 -6.09
N LEU A 97 -9.32 2.78 -6.65
CA LEU A 97 -10.73 2.92 -6.28
C LEU A 97 -11.24 1.79 -5.40
N HIS A 98 -10.97 0.54 -5.77
CA HIS A 98 -11.66 -0.60 -5.18
C HIS A 98 -11.35 -0.78 -3.69
N HIS A 99 -10.09 -0.60 -3.30
CA HIS A 99 -9.63 -0.69 -1.92
C HIS A 99 -10.20 0.40 -0.97
N ARG A 100 -10.90 1.41 -1.50
CA ARG A 100 -11.55 2.45 -0.69
C ARG A 100 -12.91 2.03 -0.12
N GLN A 101 -13.48 0.93 -0.62
CA GLN A 101 -14.79 0.43 -0.19
C GLN A 101 -14.84 -1.10 -0.03
N ALA A 102 -13.78 -1.80 -0.43
CA ALA A 102 -13.68 -3.25 -0.40
C ALA A 102 -12.29 -3.67 0.09
N HIS A 103 -12.15 -4.94 0.47
CA HIS A 103 -10.90 -5.42 1.03
C HIS A 103 -9.76 -5.35 0.00
N LEU A 104 -8.54 -5.01 0.43
CA LEU A 104 -7.40 -4.86 -0.49
C LEU A 104 -7.13 -6.13 -1.31
N GLN A 105 -7.37 -7.32 -0.75
CA GLN A 105 -7.20 -8.58 -1.48
C GLN A 105 -8.15 -8.73 -2.68
N GLU A 106 -9.32 -8.08 -2.67
CA GLU A 106 -10.27 -8.14 -3.78
C GLU A 106 -9.76 -7.39 -5.02
N THR A 107 -8.75 -6.52 -4.85
CA THR A 107 -8.08 -5.84 -5.99
C THR A 107 -7.23 -6.80 -6.82
N LEU A 108 -6.70 -7.86 -6.21
CA LEU A 108 -5.73 -8.76 -6.85
C LEU A 108 -6.29 -9.45 -8.11
N PRO A 109 -7.48 -10.08 -8.09
CA PRO A 109 -8.06 -10.67 -9.31
C PRO A 109 -8.40 -9.61 -10.38
N ILE A 110 -8.75 -8.38 -9.98
CA ILE A 110 -9.01 -7.27 -10.91
C ILE A 110 -7.72 -6.92 -11.67
N LEU A 111 -6.64 -6.73 -10.93
CA LEU A 111 -5.32 -6.39 -11.47
C LEU A 111 -4.74 -7.53 -12.32
N GLN A 112 -4.89 -8.78 -11.88
CA GLN A 112 -4.47 -9.94 -12.67
C GLN A 112 -5.22 -10.05 -14.00
N THR A 113 -6.54 -9.81 -13.98
CA THR A 113 -7.36 -9.82 -15.20
C THR A 113 -7.00 -8.65 -16.12
N GLY A 114 -6.71 -7.48 -15.55
CA GLY A 114 -6.25 -6.31 -16.30
C GLY A 114 -4.88 -6.51 -16.93
N TYR A 115 -3.98 -7.20 -16.23
CA TYR A 115 -2.67 -7.60 -16.75
C TYR A 115 -2.81 -8.51 -17.96
N GLN A 116 -3.59 -9.60 -17.84
CA GLN A 116 -3.82 -10.55 -18.92
C GLN A 116 -4.48 -9.89 -20.14
N ALA A 117 -5.48 -9.04 -19.92
CA ALA A 117 -6.13 -8.29 -21.00
C ALA A 117 -5.16 -7.33 -21.71
N GLY A 118 -4.21 -6.75 -20.97
CA GLY A 118 -3.17 -5.88 -21.54
C GLY A 118 -2.20 -6.65 -22.44
N LEU A 119 -1.81 -7.86 -22.04
CA LEU A 119 -0.96 -8.74 -22.85
C LEU A 119 -1.67 -9.15 -24.15
N GLU A 120 -2.95 -9.53 -24.06
CA GLU A 120 -3.77 -9.92 -25.22
C GLU A 120 -3.98 -8.76 -26.20
N ALA A 121 -4.16 -7.54 -25.69
CA ALA A 121 -4.38 -6.35 -26.50
C ALA A 121 -3.07 -5.66 -26.96
N GLY A 122 -1.91 -6.11 -26.47
CA GLY A 122 -0.62 -5.46 -26.73
C GLY A 122 -0.42 -4.10 -26.04
N ASN A 123 -1.23 -3.76 -25.04
CA ASN A 123 -1.10 -2.51 -24.29
C ASN A 123 -0.05 -2.63 -23.17
N LEU A 124 1.23 -2.64 -23.55
CA LEU A 124 2.34 -2.88 -22.62
C LEU A 124 2.44 -1.87 -21.48
N GLY A 125 2.00 -0.61 -21.68
CA GLY A 125 2.00 0.40 -20.62
C GLY A 125 1.08 0.00 -19.45
N PHE A 126 -0.13 -0.45 -19.76
CA PHE A 126 -1.09 -0.89 -18.74
C PHE A 126 -0.85 -2.31 -18.23
N VAL A 127 -0.14 -3.15 -18.98
CA VAL A 127 0.47 -4.39 -18.44
C VAL A 127 1.39 -4.03 -17.26
N GLY A 128 2.26 -3.04 -17.44
CA GLY A 128 3.11 -2.49 -16.38
C GLY A 128 2.34 -2.00 -15.16
N HIS A 129 1.29 -1.18 -15.36
CA HIS A 129 0.48 -0.66 -14.25
C HIS A 129 -0.26 -1.76 -13.47
N ASN A 130 -0.89 -2.71 -14.17
CA ASN A 130 -1.63 -3.80 -13.52
C ASN A 130 -0.70 -4.72 -12.73
N GLY A 131 0.43 -5.14 -13.32
CA GLY A 131 1.36 -6.05 -12.63
C GLY A 131 2.04 -5.39 -11.43
N ASN A 132 2.41 -4.11 -11.53
CA ASN A 132 2.91 -3.37 -10.36
C ASN A 132 1.84 -3.21 -9.27
N GLY A 133 0.60 -2.87 -9.66
CA GLY A 133 -0.50 -2.79 -8.70
C GLY A 133 -0.73 -4.11 -7.98
N PHE A 134 -0.65 -5.23 -8.70
CA PHE A 134 -0.75 -6.56 -8.11
C PHE A 134 0.36 -6.78 -7.08
N CYS A 135 1.61 -6.44 -7.41
CA CYS A 135 2.75 -6.61 -6.51
C CYS A 135 2.61 -5.77 -5.23
N ILE A 136 2.28 -4.48 -5.38
CA ILE A 136 2.07 -3.53 -4.26
C ILE A 136 0.96 -4.05 -3.35
N ASN A 137 -0.22 -4.31 -3.91
CA ASN A 137 -1.38 -4.68 -3.11
C ASN A 137 -1.19 -6.05 -2.45
N SER A 138 -0.53 -7.01 -3.12
CA SER A 138 -0.24 -8.33 -2.56
C SER A 138 0.70 -8.26 -1.35
N PHE A 139 1.73 -7.40 -1.42
CA PHE A 139 2.63 -7.19 -0.29
C PHE A 139 1.88 -6.58 0.89
N TRP A 140 1.16 -5.46 0.67
CA TRP A 140 0.49 -4.74 1.76
C TRP A 140 -0.77 -5.43 2.27
N CYS A 141 -1.36 -6.38 1.55
CA CYS A 141 -2.45 -7.22 2.06
C CYS A 141 -1.97 -8.51 2.75
N GLY A 142 -0.66 -8.67 2.96
CA GLY A 142 -0.11 -9.77 3.75
C GLY A 142 -0.07 -11.13 3.07
N LYS A 143 0.09 -11.19 1.74
CA LYS A 143 0.31 -12.49 1.07
C LYS A 143 1.55 -13.19 1.62
N PRO A 144 1.56 -14.54 1.72
CA PRO A 144 2.75 -15.30 2.11
C PRO A 144 3.94 -14.95 1.21
N LEU A 145 5.06 -14.60 1.84
CA LEU A 145 6.24 -14.03 1.18
C LEU A 145 6.88 -14.98 0.18
N VAL A 146 6.92 -16.29 0.47
CA VAL A 146 7.46 -17.32 -0.46
C VAL A 146 6.63 -17.41 -1.75
N GLU A 147 5.30 -17.38 -1.65
CA GLU A 147 4.42 -17.39 -2.81
C GLU A 147 4.57 -16.09 -3.61
N LEU A 148 4.62 -14.96 -2.90
CA LEU A 148 4.75 -13.65 -3.51
C LEU A 148 6.10 -13.45 -4.20
N GLU A 149 7.21 -13.95 -3.66
CA GLU A 149 8.54 -13.90 -4.29
C GLU A 149 8.49 -14.48 -5.71
N THR A 150 7.89 -15.66 -5.86
CA THR A 150 7.81 -16.34 -7.15
C THR A 150 6.97 -15.55 -8.16
N GLN A 151 5.87 -14.95 -7.69
CA GLN A 151 5.00 -14.10 -8.53
C GLN A 151 5.72 -12.83 -8.98
N ILE A 152 6.36 -12.10 -8.05
CA ILE A 152 7.08 -10.87 -8.36
C ILE A 152 8.27 -11.14 -9.28
N ARG A 153 9.01 -12.23 -9.07
CA ARG A 153 10.09 -12.65 -9.97
C ARG A 153 9.59 -12.91 -11.38
N SER A 154 8.42 -13.56 -11.52
CA SER A 154 7.79 -13.80 -12.82
C SER A 154 7.39 -12.50 -13.52
N PHE A 155 6.71 -11.58 -12.82
CA PHE A 155 6.37 -10.26 -13.36
C PHE A 155 7.62 -9.49 -13.80
N ARG A 156 8.66 -9.46 -12.95
CA ARG A 156 9.91 -8.78 -13.26
C ARG A 156 10.53 -9.31 -14.55
N GLN A 157 10.61 -10.64 -14.72
CA GLN A 157 11.16 -11.23 -15.93
C GLN A 157 10.33 -10.85 -17.17
N GLN A 158 9.00 -10.97 -17.08
CA GLN A 158 8.10 -10.61 -18.18
C GLN A 158 8.22 -9.13 -18.55
N PHE A 159 8.40 -8.24 -17.58
CA PHE A 159 8.63 -6.82 -17.84
C PHE A 159 9.97 -6.56 -18.52
N LEU A 160 11.04 -7.27 -18.14
CA LEU A 160 12.33 -7.19 -18.84
C LEU A 160 12.19 -7.68 -20.29
N ASP A 161 11.51 -8.81 -20.51
CA ASP A 161 11.29 -9.38 -21.84
C ASP A 161 10.48 -8.43 -22.74
N CYS A 162 9.56 -7.65 -22.16
CA CYS A 162 8.77 -6.63 -22.86
C CYS A 162 9.43 -5.23 -22.90
N ASN A 163 10.68 -5.09 -22.44
CA ASN A 163 11.40 -3.83 -22.31
C ASN A 163 10.66 -2.76 -21.47
N GLN A 164 9.83 -3.18 -20.52
CA GLN A 164 9.12 -2.35 -19.54
C GLN A 164 10.02 -2.10 -18.31
N LEU A 165 11.14 -1.39 -18.52
CA LEU A 165 12.19 -1.23 -17.50
C LEU A 165 11.69 -0.56 -16.20
N THR A 166 10.86 0.48 -16.30
CA THR A 166 10.29 1.13 -15.10
C THR A 166 9.47 0.15 -14.26
N ALA A 167 8.67 -0.70 -14.89
CA ALA A 167 7.88 -1.71 -14.19
C ALA A 167 8.77 -2.79 -13.56
N ALA A 168 9.79 -3.25 -14.28
CA ALA A 168 10.78 -4.19 -13.74
C ALA A 168 11.54 -3.62 -12.53
N ASN A 169 11.83 -2.32 -12.54
CA ASN A 169 12.50 -1.63 -11.44
C ASN A 169 11.63 -1.56 -10.19
N TYR A 170 10.34 -1.30 -10.33
CA TYR A 170 9.40 -1.36 -9.21
C TYR A 170 9.30 -2.77 -8.63
N CYS A 171 9.16 -3.80 -9.48
CA CYS A 171 9.22 -5.19 -9.02
C CYS A 171 10.50 -5.51 -8.25
N SER A 172 11.63 -4.91 -8.62
CA SER A 172 12.90 -5.12 -7.92
C SER A 172 12.85 -4.60 -6.48
N ILE A 173 12.19 -3.47 -6.20
CA ILE A 173 12.00 -2.95 -4.83
C ILE A 173 11.28 -4.00 -3.97
N TYR A 174 10.18 -4.55 -4.48
CA TYR A 174 9.36 -5.50 -3.72
C TYR A 174 10.09 -6.84 -3.55
N TRP A 175 10.78 -7.29 -4.60
CA TRP A 175 11.55 -8.53 -4.57
C TRP A 175 12.71 -8.45 -3.56
N GLU A 176 13.49 -7.35 -3.56
CA GLU A 176 14.54 -7.10 -2.57
C GLU A 176 13.96 -7.02 -1.14
N SER A 177 12.78 -6.41 -0.99
CA SER A 177 12.07 -6.35 0.31
C SER A 177 11.64 -7.72 0.83
N ILE A 178 11.17 -8.60 -0.06
CA ILE A 178 10.78 -9.97 0.29
C ILE A 178 12.01 -10.80 0.63
N HIS A 179 13.07 -10.73 -0.18
CA HIS A 179 14.33 -11.42 0.11
C HIS A 179 14.92 -11.02 1.46
N PHE A 180 14.89 -9.71 1.77
CA PHE A 180 15.29 -9.22 3.07
C PHE A 180 14.52 -9.88 4.22
N LEU A 181 13.21 -10.01 4.08
CA LEU A 181 12.34 -10.64 5.09
C LEU A 181 12.47 -12.18 5.15
N LEU A 182 12.98 -12.84 4.10
CA LEU A 182 13.11 -14.30 4.04
C LEU A 182 14.50 -14.80 4.45
N ASP A 183 15.58 -14.14 4.01
CA ASP A 183 16.93 -14.73 4.01
C ASP A 183 17.82 -14.25 5.18
N ASN A 184 17.90 -12.95 5.50
CA ASN A 184 18.68 -12.43 6.65
C ASN A 184 18.51 -10.89 6.88
N PRO A 185 18.14 -10.41 8.08
CA PRO A 185 17.87 -9.00 8.35
C PRO A 185 19.10 -8.08 8.52
N ASP A 186 20.32 -8.61 8.52
CA ASP A 186 21.52 -7.87 8.94
C ASP A 186 22.13 -6.95 7.86
N ALA A 187 21.65 -6.99 6.61
CA ALA A 187 22.14 -6.12 5.53
C ALA A 187 21.01 -5.69 4.60
N ILE A 188 20.34 -4.58 4.92
CA ILE A 188 19.45 -3.90 3.97
C ILE A 188 20.32 -3.24 2.89
N GLU A 189 20.68 -3.99 1.86
CA GLU A 189 21.31 -3.48 0.65
C GLU A 189 20.38 -3.61 -0.54
N PHE A 190 19.58 -2.57 -0.78
CA PHE A 190 18.82 -2.41 -2.03
C PHE A 190 19.77 -2.02 -3.17
N SER A 191 20.65 -2.94 -3.59
CA SER A 191 21.75 -2.65 -4.50
C SER A 191 21.30 -2.43 -5.95
N PHE A 192 20.24 -3.10 -6.42
CA PHE A 192 19.80 -3.02 -7.81
C PHE A 192 18.82 -1.86 -8.06
N SER A 193 17.87 -1.64 -7.14
CA SER A 193 16.82 -0.63 -7.32
C SER A 193 17.34 0.82 -7.17
N GLN A 194 18.41 1.04 -6.39
CA GLN A 194 18.91 2.38 -6.10
C GLN A 194 19.59 3.08 -7.29
N GLY A 195 20.28 2.36 -8.19
CA GLY A 195 20.92 3.02 -9.35
C GLY A 195 19.89 3.55 -10.35
N GLN A 196 19.03 2.65 -10.86
CA GLN A 196 18.15 2.98 -11.99
C GLN A 196 16.97 3.90 -11.64
N ILE A 197 16.42 3.78 -10.43
CA ILE A 197 15.30 4.62 -9.98
C ILE A 197 15.78 6.06 -9.78
N PHE A 198 16.99 6.23 -9.23
CA PHE A 198 17.53 7.54 -8.92
C PHE A 198 18.04 8.27 -10.17
N ASP A 199 18.67 7.54 -11.10
CA ASP A 199 19.11 8.08 -12.39
C ASP A 199 17.93 8.60 -13.22
N SER A 200 16.80 7.90 -13.18
CA SER A 200 15.58 8.28 -13.90
C SER A 200 14.74 9.35 -13.21
N LYS A 201 15.13 9.81 -12.01
CA LYS A 201 14.38 10.77 -11.18
C LYS A 201 12.89 10.40 -11.02
N ASN A 202 12.59 9.11 -10.97
CA ASN A 202 11.22 8.63 -10.90
C ASN A 202 10.67 8.81 -9.48
N SER A 203 9.82 9.84 -9.28
CA SER A 203 9.27 10.16 -7.95
C SER A 203 8.45 9.03 -7.33
N ALA A 204 7.66 8.30 -8.11
CA ALA A 204 6.87 7.17 -7.60
C ALA A 204 7.76 6.01 -7.14
N GLY A 205 8.82 5.70 -7.90
CA GLY A 205 9.83 4.72 -7.52
C GLY A 205 10.61 5.12 -6.28
N MET A 206 11.02 6.40 -6.17
CA MET A 206 11.71 6.93 -4.98
C MET A 206 10.81 6.86 -3.75
N PHE A 207 9.54 7.26 -3.88
CA PHE A 207 8.56 7.16 -2.79
C PHE A 207 8.44 5.73 -2.28
N GLN A 208 8.23 4.77 -3.18
CA GLN A 208 8.07 3.37 -2.81
C GLN A 208 9.36 2.78 -2.23
N PHE A 209 10.51 3.07 -2.83
CA PHE A 209 11.81 2.62 -2.34
C PHE A 209 12.03 3.03 -0.88
N TYR A 210 11.85 4.32 -0.57
CA TYR A 210 12.04 4.82 0.79
C TYR A 210 10.95 4.35 1.75
N LEU A 211 9.70 4.21 1.30
CA LEU A 211 8.61 3.69 2.13
C LEU A 211 8.85 2.24 2.56
N TYR A 212 9.23 1.36 1.62
CA TYR A 212 9.53 -0.04 1.92
C TYR A 212 10.74 -0.14 2.84
N LYS A 213 11.81 0.62 2.59
CA LYS A 213 12.97 0.67 3.50
C LYS A 213 12.59 1.10 4.91
N ALA A 214 11.79 2.16 5.04
CA ALA A 214 11.34 2.65 6.35
C ALA A 214 10.51 1.59 7.09
N ALA A 215 9.57 0.94 6.40
CA ALA A 215 8.75 -0.12 6.98
C ALA A 215 9.59 -1.32 7.43
N LEU A 216 10.51 -1.81 6.59
CA LEU A 216 11.38 -2.94 6.93
C LEU A 216 12.29 -2.64 8.12
N LYS A 217 12.92 -1.45 8.13
CA LYS A 217 13.78 -1.01 9.23
C LYS A 217 13.01 -0.85 10.54
N PHE A 218 11.78 -0.37 10.44
CA PHE A 218 10.89 -0.31 11.60
C PHE A 218 10.57 -1.71 12.12
N LEU A 219 10.23 -2.67 11.24
CA LEU A 219 9.91 -4.05 11.62
C LEU A 219 11.07 -4.78 12.33
N ILE A 220 12.33 -4.45 12.00
CA ILE A 220 13.51 -5.04 12.67
C ILE A 220 13.99 -4.27 13.91
N GLY A 221 13.29 -3.17 14.28
CA GLY A 221 13.64 -2.34 15.43
C GLY A 221 14.68 -1.25 15.19
N ASP A 222 15.15 -1.02 13.96
CA ASP A 222 16.07 0.07 13.65
C ASP A 222 15.30 1.38 13.41
N ILE A 223 14.80 1.94 14.51
CA ILE A 223 13.95 3.14 14.49
C ILE A 223 14.69 4.36 13.93
N ALA A 224 15.99 4.48 14.19
CA ALA A 224 16.79 5.62 13.73
C ALA A 224 16.91 5.62 12.21
N LEU A 225 17.26 4.47 11.60
CA LEU A 225 17.33 4.38 10.15
C LEU A 225 15.94 4.42 9.50
N ALA A 226 14.90 3.88 10.14
CA ALA A 226 13.52 3.99 9.67
C ALA A 226 13.06 5.46 9.60
N SER A 227 13.39 6.26 10.62
CA SER A 227 13.13 7.70 10.67
C SER A 227 13.83 8.47 9.55
N ALA A 228 15.09 8.10 9.24
CA ALA A 228 15.81 8.70 8.13
C ALA A 228 15.16 8.37 6.78
N ASP A 229 14.79 7.11 6.52
CA ASP A 229 14.18 6.71 5.24
C ASP A 229 12.76 7.28 5.07
N ILE A 230 11.92 7.31 6.12
CA ILE A 230 10.56 7.88 6.00
C ILE A 230 10.61 9.40 5.75
N ALA A 231 11.62 10.10 6.27
CA ALA A 231 11.87 11.50 5.96
C ALA A 231 12.24 11.70 4.47
N GLN A 232 12.95 10.76 3.86
CA GLN A 232 13.27 10.78 2.42
C GLN A 232 12.07 10.43 1.54
N ALA A 233 11.13 9.60 2.02
CA ALA A 233 9.90 9.31 1.29
C ALA A 233 8.96 10.52 1.20
N ARG A 234 8.91 11.38 2.22
CA ARG A 234 7.92 12.45 2.36
C ARG A 234 7.85 13.44 1.18
N PRO A 235 8.97 13.97 0.62
CA PRO A 235 8.92 14.86 -0.54
C PRO A 235 8.27 14.23 -1.78
N TYR A 236 8.26 12.89 -1.85
CA TYR A 236 7.70 12.14 -2.97
C TYR A 236 6.30 11.57 -2.68
N LEU A 237 5.71 11.84 -1.51
CA LEU A 237 4.40 11.32 -1.10
C LEU A 237 3.30 11.59 -2.13
N ALA A 238 3.34 12.74 -2.80
CA ALA A 238 2.38 13.10 -3.86
C ALA A 238 2.28 12.03 -4.97
N ALA A 239 3.35 11.28 -5.23
CA ALA A 239 3.38 10.21 -6.23
C ALA A 239 2.70 8.91 -5.77
N GLY A 240 2.43 8.75 -4.46
CA GLY A 240 1.72 7.61 -3.89
C GLY A 240 0.27 7.90 -3.47
N VAL A 241 -0.17 9.16 -3.58
CA VAL A 241 -1.54 9.59 -3.24
C VAL A 241 -2.57 8.77 -4.00
N GLU A 242 -3.69 8.49 -3.36
CA GLU A 242 -4.79 7.63 -3.83
C GLU A 242 -4.53 6.13 -3.90
N THR A 243 -3.32 5.67 -3.62
CA THR A 243 -3.02 4.23 -3.52
C THR A 243 -3.01 3.76 -2.07
N ILE A 244 -2.99 2.45 -1.84
CA ILE A 244 -2.80 1.89 -0.49
C ILE A 244 -1.53 2.40 0.18
N THR A 245 -0.48 2.69 -0.59
CA THR A 245 0.81 3.14 -0.06
C THR A 245 0.74 4.51 0.61
N GLU A 246 -0.26 5.33 0.30
CA GLU A 246 -0.53 6.58 1.02
C GLU A 246 -0.89 6.30 2.49
N ALA A 247 -1.83 5.38 2.73
CA ALA A 247 -2.22 5.00 4.08
C ALA A 247 -1.10 4.30 4.84
N VAL A 248 -0.34 3.46 4.15
CA VAL A 248 0.86 2.80 4.71
C VAL A 248 1.91 3.84 5.13
N PHE A 249 2.15 4.87 4.32
CA PHE A 249 3.07 5.94 4.68
C PHE A 249 2.65 6.63 5.98
N TYR A 250 1.40 7.07 6.10
CA TYR A 250 0.93 7.75 7.31
C TYR A 250 0.94 6.83 8.55
N PHE A 251 0.65 5.55 8.36
CA PHE A 251 0.73 4.54 9.41
C PHE A 251 2.16 4.39 9.95
N TYR A 252 3.14 4.08 9.09
CA TYR A 252 4.54 3.93 9.53
C TYR A 252 5.17 5.24 9.99
N ASP A 253 4.86 6.38 9.34
CA ASP A 253 5.34 7.69 9.78
C ASP A 253 4.90 8.01 11.21
N SER A 254 3.67 7.64 11.58
CA SER A 254 3.15 7.85 12.93
C SER A 254 3.79 6.90 13.94
N LEU A 255 3.91 5.61 13.61
CA LEU A 255 4.55 4.63 14.51
C LEU A 255 6.04 4.93 14.74
N ILE A 256 6.78 5.29 13.69
CA ILE A 256 8.18 5.70 13.79
C ILE A 256 8.30 6.98 14.63
N ALA A 257 7.39 7.95 14.42
CA ALA A 257 7.33 9.14 15.26
C ALA A 257 7.08 8.78 16.74
N LEU A 258 6.13 7.90 17.05
CA LEU A 258 5.80 7.50 18.42
C LEU A 258 6.91 6.66 19.08
N ALA A 259 7.65 5.87 18.31
CA ALA A 259 8.78 5.09 18.80
C ALA A 259 10.02 5.94 19.14
N THR A 260 10.16 7.12 18.52
CA THR A 260 11.25 8.07 18.79
C THR A 260 10.95 9.05 19.92
N LEU A 261 9.68 9.18 20.31
CA LEU A 261 9.28 9.97 21.46
C LEU A 261 9.68 9.21 22.74
N SER A 262 10.70 9.69 23.45
CA SER A 262 11.04 9.17 24.77
C SER A 262 10.06 9.68 25.82
N GLU A 263 9.86 8.92 26.89
CA GLU A 263 9.05 9.29 28.07
C GLU A 263 9.57 10.55 28.83
N LEU A 264 10.68 11.15 28.41
CA LEU A 264 11.46 12.12 29.20
C LEU A 264 11.81 13.44 28.50
N GLY A 265 11.08 13.87 27.47
CA GLY A 265 11.41 15.16 26.83
C GLY A 265 10.30 15.77 26.00
N ALA A 266 10.06 17.06 26.22
CA ALA A 266 9.06 17.89 25.56
C ALA A 266 8.96 17.57 24.07
N GLU A 267 7.76 17.13 23.68
CA GLU A 267 7.43 16.83 22.31
C GLU A 267 7.72 18.07 21.47
N SER A 268 8.37 17.90 20.32
CA SER A 268 8.33 18.96 19.32
C SER A 268 6.86 19.09 18.90
N GLU A 269 6.26 20.25 19.14
CA GLU A 269 4.86 20.55 18.78
C GLU A 269 4.55 20.12 17.33
N THR A 270 5.56 20.23 16.45
CA THR A 270 5.52 19.78 15.06
C THR A 270 5.29 18.27 14.89
N GLN A 271 5.87 17.43 15.74
CA GLN A 271 5.72 15.97 15.69
C GLN A 271 4.35 15.52 16.16
N GLN A 272 3.82 16.12 17.23
CA GLN A 272 2.44 15.88 17.65
C GLN A 272 1.42 16.33 16.61
N GLN A 273 1.61 17.52 16.03
CA GLN A 273 0.75 18.01 14.95
C GLN A 273 0.79 17.06 13.76
N ARG A 274 1.97 16.53 13.40
CA ARG A 274 2.13 15.51 12.36
C ARG A 274 1.35 14.24 12.67
N ILE A 275 1.49 13.67 13.87
CA ILE A 275 0.77 12.45 14.28
C ILE A 275 -0.75 12.70 14.22
N ARG A 276 -1.24 13.82 14.78
CA ARG A 276 -2.67 14.17 14.72
C ARG A 276 -3.19 14.30 13.29
N ALA A 277 -2.42 14.91 12.38
CA ALA A 277 -2.80 15.04 10.98
C ALA A 277 -2.85 13.68 10.27
N ASN A 278 -1.87 12.80 10.53
CA ASN A 278 -1.85 11.44 10.00
C ASN A 278 -3.05 10.63 10.50
N GLN A 279 -3.36 10.74 11.80
CA GLN A 279 -4.47 10.06 12.45
C GLN A 279 -5.82 10.47 11.87
N ALA A 280 -6.03 11.77 11.62
CA ALA A 280 -7.26 12.27 11.00
C ALA A 280 -7.49 11.66 9.61
N ARG A 281 -6.42 11.50 8.82
CA ARG A 281 -6.49 10.84 7.50
C ARG A 281 -6.82 9.36 7.62
N LEU A 282 -6.15 8.64 8.53
CA LEU A 282 -6.42 7.22 8.78
C LEU A 282 -7.86 7.00 9.27
N ASN A 283 -8.37 7.88 10.15
CA ASN A 283 -9.75 7.80 10.63
C ASN A 283 -10.76 7.96 9.50
N HIS A 284 -10.57 8.99 8.66
CA HIS A 284 -11.43 9.23 7.52
C HIS A 284 -11.53 7.99 6.60
N TRP A 285 -10.41 7.32 6.34
CA TRP A 285 -10.45 6.08 5.55
C TRP A 285 -11.04 4.90 6.31
N ALA A 286 -10.82 4.80 7.63
CA ALA A 286 -11.42 3.76 8.46
C ALA A 286 -12.96 3.85 8.54
N GLU A 287 -13.53 5.05 8.43
CA GLU A 287 -14.98 5.25 8.35
C GLU A 287 -15.61 4.64 7.07
N HIS A 288 -14.86 4.63 5.97
CA HIS A 288 -15.33 4.16 4.67
C HIS A 288 -14.91 2.72 4.33
N ALA A 289 -13.73 2.31 4.76
CA ALA A 289 -13.17 0.98 4.54
C ALA A 289 -12.49 0.45 5.82
N PRO A 290 -13.27 0.15 6.87
CA PRO A 290 -12.73 -0.31 8.15
C PRO A 290 -11.90 -1.58 8.01
N MET A 291 -12.25 -2.45 7.06
CA MET A 291 -11.53 -3.68 6.77
C MET A 291 -10.05 -3.45 6.41
N ASN A 292 -9.69 -2.31 5.82
CA ASN A 292 -8.33 -2.01 5.40
C ASN A 292 -7.57 -1.07 6.34
N TYR A 293 -8.29 -0.22 7.09
CA TYR A 293 -7.67 0.92 7.77
C TYR A 293 -7.94 1.00 9.27
N LEU A 294 -8.99 0.36 9.78
CA LEU A 294 -9.40 0.52 11.19
C LEU A 294 -8.34 -0.01 12.16
N HIS A 295 -7.76 -1.17 11.87
CA HIS A 295 -6.70 -1.76 12.70
C HIS A 295 -5.42 -0.89 12.71
N LYS A 296 -5.10 -0.22 11.59
CA LYS A 296 -3.99 0.74 11.51
C LYS A 296 -4.24 1.95 12.41
N TRP A 297 -5.44 2.52 12.31
CA TRP A 297 -5.84 3.67 13.13
C TRP A 297 -5.78 3.30 14.62
N GLN A 298 -6.37 2.16 15.00
CA GLN A 298 -6.37 1.66 16.39
C GLN A 298 -4.97 1.43 16.93
N LEU A 299 -4.06 0.88 16.13
CA LEU A 299 -2.69 0.63 16.59
C LEU A 299 -1.91 1.93 16.83
N VAL A 300 -2.09 2.95 15.98
CA VAL A 300 -1.47 4.25 16.21
C VAL A 300 -2.09 4.93 17.44
N GLU A 301 -3.41 4.84 17.64
CA GLU A 301 -4.05 5.32 18.88
C GLU A 301 -3.51 4.61 20.13
N ALA A 302 -3.29 3.29 20.07
CA ALA A 302 -2.70 2.53 21.18
C ALA A 302 -1.32 3.07 21.57
N GLU A 303 -0.47 3.36 20.58
CA GLU A 303 0.84 3.96 20.80
C GLU A 303 0.77 5.41 21.29
N ILE A 304 -0.23 6.20 20.86
CA ILE A 304 -0.49 7.53 21.41
C ILE A 304 -0.85 7.42 22.90
N CYS A 305 -1.79 6.54 23.26
CA CYS A 305 -2.17 6.28 24.64
C CYS A 305 -0.99 5.80 25.48
N ARG A 306 -0.12 4.92 24.94
CA ARG A 306 1.13 4.51 25.58
C ARG A 306 2.01 5.71 25.93
N VAL A 307 2.29 6.58 24.97
CA VAL A 307 3.14 7.77 25.17
C VAL A 307 2.50 8.74 26.19
N GLN A 308 1.17 8.79 26.27
CA GLN A 308 0.43 9.61 27.23
C GLN A 308 0.24 8.96 28.61
N GLY A 309 0.67 7.71 28.80
CA GLY A 309 0.48 6.97 30.06
C GLY A 309 -0.96 6.48 30.31
N GLN A 310 -1.82 6.47 29.28
CA GLN A 310 -3.20 5.99 29.33
C GLN A 310 -3.24 4.47 29.14
N GLN A 311 -2.89 3.74 30.20
CA GLN A 311 -2.63 2.30 30.12
C GLN A 311 -3.87 1.48 29.75
N VAL A 312 -5.03 1.78 30.33
CA VAL A 312 -6.25 1.00 30.12
C VAL A 312 -6.74 1.14 28.68
N GLU A 313 -6.75 2.37 28.19
CA GLU A 313 -7.14 2.69 26.82
C GLU A 313 -6.17 2.05 25.81
N ALA A 314 -4.85 2.10 26.08
CA ALA A 314 -3.84 1.46 25.24
C ALA A 314 -4.08 -0.06 25.13
N MET A 315 -4.37 -0.75 26.25
CA MET A 315 -4.64 -2.19 26.26
C MET A 315 -5.82 -2.55 25.34
N GLU A 316 -6.94 -1.86 25.49
CA GLU A 316 -8.14 -2.11 24.67
C GLU A 316 -7.87 -1.84 23.18
N LEU A 317 -7.10 -0.79 22.87
CA LEU A 317 -6.76 -0.44 21.49
C LEU A 317 -5.82 -1.44 20.84
N TYR A 318 -4.82 -1.96 21.57
CA TYR A 318 -3.96 -3.06 21.06
C TYR A 318 -4.79 -4.30 20.75
N ASP A 319 -5.67 -4.72 21.66
CA ASP A 319 -6.52 -5.90 21.45
C ASP A 319 -7.44 -5.74 20.23
N ARG A 320 -8.02 -4.55 20.06
CA ARG A 320 -8.84 -4.23 18.89
C ARG A 320 -8.04 -4.23 17.59
N ALA A 321 -6.84 -3.63 17.60
CA ALA A 321 -5.97 -3.61 16.43
C ALA A 321 -5.55 -5.03 16.02
N ILE A 322 -5.16 -5.88 16.98
CA ILE A 322 -4.81 -7.28 16.75
C ILE A 322 -6.01 -8.05 16.20
N ALA A 323 -7.19 -7.92 16.82
CA ALA A 323 -8.39 -8.60 16.39
C ALA A 323 -8.81 -8.18 14.97
N GLY A 324 -8.78 -6.89 14.66
CA GLY A 324 -9.11 -6.37 13.33
C GLY A 324 -8.12 -6.81 12.25
N ALA A 325 -6.81 -6.75 12.54
CA ALA A 325 -5.79 -7.23 11.60
C ALA A 325 -5.94 -8.75 11.33
N ARG A 326 -6.27 -9.54 12.37
CA ARG A 326 -6.54 -10.97 12.25
C ARG A 326 -7.80 -11.26 11.43
N GLU A 327 -8.91 -10.57 11.72
CA GLU A 327 -10.20 -10.73 11.05
C GLU A 327 -10.06 -10.54 9.53
N TYR A 328 -9.32 -9.50 9.12
CA TYR A 328 -9.09 -9.15 7.72
C TYR A 328 -7.77 -9.70 7.15
N GLN A 329 -7.09 -10.59 7.87
CA GLN A 329 -5.91 -11.33 7.41
C GLN A 329 -4.69 -10.46 7.03
N TYR A 330 -4.53 -9.30 7.66
CA TYR A 330 -3.31 -8.48 7.58
C TYR A 330 -2.23 -9.05 8.51
N ILE A 331 -1.68 -10.22 8.15
CA ILE A 331 -0.85 -11.04 9.03
C ILE A 331 0.41 -10.33 9.56
N GLN A 332 1.05 -9.50 8.74
CA GLN A 332 2.22 -8.71 9.11
C GLN A 332 1.87 -7.60 10.10
N GLU A 333 0.64 -7.10 10.05
CA GLU A 333 0.17 -6.04 10.93
C GLU A 333 -0.40 -6.59 12.23
N GLU A 334 -0.99 -7.79 12.19
CA GLU A 334 -1.25 -8.59 13.38
C GLU A 334 0.06 -8.87 14.13
N ALA A 335 1.12 -9.27 13.41
CA ALA A 335 2.44 -9.51 14.02
C ALA A 335 2.99 -8.24 14.67
N LEU A 336 2.97 -7.11 13.96
CA LEU A 336 3.44 -5.82 14.45
C LEU A 336 2.62 -5.34 15.66
N ALA A 337 1.29 -5.47 15.62
CA ALA A 337 0.42 -5.07 16.72
C ALA A 337 0.70 -5.90 17.99
N ASN A 338 0.87 -7.21 17.85
CA ASN A 338 1.29 -8.08 18.95
C ASN A 338 2.66 -7.68 19.49
N GLU A 339 3.61 -7.33 18.63
CA GLU A 339 4.95 -6.93 19.06
C GLU A 339 4.95 -5.61 19.85
N LEU A 340 4.20 -4.61 19.38
CA LEU A 340 4.05 -3.34 20.09
C LEU A 340 3.30 -3.52 21.42
N ALA A 341 2.25 -4.34 21.44
CA ALA A 341 1.56 -4.71 22.68
C ALA A 341 2.50 -5.42 23.68
N ALA A 342 3.31 -6.37 23.20
CA ALA A 342 4.30 -7.04 24.02
C ALA A 342 5.30 -6.04 24.63
N LYS A 343 5.80 -5.08 23.83
CA LYS A 343 6.70 -4.03 24.31
C LYS A 343 6.04 -3.17 25.39
N PHE A 344 4.80 -2.73 25.17
CA PHE A 344 4.01 -1.98 26.14
C PHE A 344 3.90 -2.72 27.49
N TYR A 345 3.58 -4.01 27.47
CA TYR A 345 3.50 -4.80 28.70
C TYR A 345 4.86 -5.05 29.36
N LEU A 346 5.96 -5.10 28.60
CA LEU A 346 7.31 -5.19 29.17
C LEU A 346 7.71 -3.90 29.88
N ASP A 347 7.43 -2.75 29.27
CA ASP A 347 7.70 -1.43 29.85
C ASP A 347 6.91 -1.24 31.17
N TRP A 348 5.75 -1.90 31.29
CA TRP A 348 4.93 -1.95 32.51
C TRP A 348 5.25 -3.13 33.46
N ASP A 349 6.35 -3.85 33.25
CA ASP A 349 6.79 -5.00 34.06
C ASP A 349 5.76 -6.15 34.17
N LYS A 350 4.95 -6.35 33.12
CA LYS A 350 3.97 -7.45 32.99
C LYS A 350 4.49 -8.57 32.09
N GLN A 351 5.65 -9.14 32.45
CA GLN A 351 6.38 -10.12 31.65
C GLN A 351 5.53 -11.33 31.19
N ASN A 352 4.68 -11.87 32.07
CA ASN A 352 3.82 -13.01 31.74
C ASN A 352 2.80 -12.68 30.64
N ILE A 353 2.28 -11.46 30.62
CA ILE A 353 1.34 -10.99 29.59
C ILE A 353 2.09 -10.73 28.29
N ALA A 354 3.21 -10.01 28.36
CA ALA A 354 4.06 -9.72 27.21
C ALA A 354 4.52 -10.99 26.47
N ARG A 355 4.77 -12.08 27.20
CA ARG A 355 5.17 -13.38 26.63
C ARG A 355 4.12 -13.92 25.64
N THR A 356 2.83 -13.79 25.95
CA THR A 356 1.74 -14.26 25.09
C THR A 356 1.77 -13.53 23.75
N TYR A 357 1.79 -12.20 23.78
CA TYR A 357 1.85 -11.37 22.58
C TYR A 357 3.14 -11.63 21.77
N THR A 358 4.28 -11.83 22.44
CA THR A 358 5.55 -12.17 21.76
C THR A 358 5.46 -13.49 20.99
N ILE A 359 4.79 -14.50 21.54
CA ILE A 359 4.61 -15.80 20.86
C ILE A 359 3.71 -15.64 19.64
N GLU A 360 2.60 -14.92 19.78
CA GLU A 360 1.67 -14.66 18.67
C GLU A 360 2.34 -13.85 17.54
N ALA A 361 3.13 -12.82 17.87
CA ALA A 361 3.89 -12.05 16.89
C ALA A 361 4.83 -12.95 16.07
N ARG A 362 5.60 -13.83 16.75
CA ARG A 362 6.50 -14.78 16.08
C ARG A 362 5.74 -15.76 15.19
N TYR A 363 4.61 -16.27 15.64
CA TYR A 363 3.78 -17.18 14.86
C TYR A 363 3.26 -16.50 13.58
N CYS A 364 2.83 -15.24 13.69
CA CYS A 364 2.38 -14.45 12.55
C CYS A 364 3.52 -14.20 11.55
N TYR A 365 4.71 -13.80 12.00
CA TYR A 365 5.85 -13.60 11.10
C TYR A 365 6.31 -14.90 10.42
N GLN A 366 6.31 -16.03 11.13
CA GLN A 366 6.63 -17.33 10.53
C GLN A 366 5.65 -17.71 9.41
N ARG A 367 4.35 -17.51 9.66
CA ARG A 367 3.30 -17.73 8.66
C ARG A 367 3.39 -16.77 7.49
N TRP A 368 3.69 -15.50 7.75
CA TRP A 368 3.89 -14.50 6.70
C TRP A 368 5.10 -14.88 5.83
N GLY A 369 6.19 -15.32 6.44
CA GLY A 369 7.36 -15.87 5.75
C GLY A 369 7.13 -17.19 5.01
N GLY A 370 5.95 -17.81 5.08
CA GLY A 370 5.64 -19.07 4.40
C GLY A 370 6.15 -20.34 5.10
N ASN A 371 6.78 -20.22 6.28
CA ASN A 371 7.33 -21.34 7.04
C ASN A 371 6.28 -21.96 7.98
N CYS A 372 5.37 -22.75 7.43
CA CYS A 372 4.37 -23.47 8.25
C CYS A 372 4.86 -24.83 8.82
N GLN A 373 6.11 -25.28 8.57
CA GLN A 373 6.46 -26.70 8.88
C GLN A 373 7.87 -27.03 9.42
N SER A 374 8.72 -26.10 9.86
CA SER A 374 10.02 -26.50 10.44
C SER A 374 10.36 -25.76 11.74
N GLN A 375 10.40 -26.52 12.85
CA GLN A 375 10.99 -26.13 14.13
C GLN A 375 12.53 -26.00 14.07
N THR A 376 13.09 -25.51 12.97
CA THR A 376 14.54 -25.42 12.79
C THR A 376 14.95 -24.01 12.38
N THR A 377 15.59 -23.36 13.36
CA THR A 377 16.59 -22.28 13.25
C THR A 377 16.22 -21.01 12.46
N GLY A 378 15.94 -19.95 13.22
CA GLY A 378 16.04 -18.54 12.78
C GLY A 378 14.75 -17.98 12.19
N CYS A 379 14.06 -17.12 12.96
CA CYS A 379 13.10 -16.19 12.37
C CYS A 379 13.91 -15.02 11.79
N PRO A 380 13.84 -14.74 10.47
CA PRO A 380 14.60 -13.65 9.84
C PRO A 380 14.06 -12.25 10.21
N VAL A 381 12.86 -12.14 10.78
CA VAL A 381 12.40 -10.87 11.37
C VAL A 381 12.78 -10.87 12.85
N SER A 382 13.88 -10.19 13.18
CA SER A 382 14.20 -9.89 14.57
C SER A 382 13.15 -8.93 15.12
N PRO A 383 12.50 -9.23 16.27
CA PRO A 383 11.48 -8.36 16.82
C PRO A 383 12.07 -6.99 17.20
N VAL A 384 11.28 -5.91 17.08
CA VAL A 384 11.54 -4.58 17.66
C VAL A 384 11.90 -4.69 19.14
N ILE A 385 11.43 -5.75 19.81
CA ILE A 385 11.84 -6.13 21.16
C ILE A 385 13.19 -6.87 21.09
N GLN A 386 14.28 -6.11 20.98
CA GLN A 386 15.53 -6.57 21.56
C GLN A 386 15.42 -6.36 23.09
N SER A 387 15.36 -7.46 23.83
CA SER A 387 15.58 -7.46 25.29
C SER A 387 16.75 -6.54 25.63
N PRO A 388 16.69 -5.72 26.70
CA PRO A 388 17.91 -5.18 27.27
C PRO A 388 18.82 -6.38 27.53
N ARG A 389 20.04 -6.37 26.97
CA ARG A 389 21.05 -7.35 27.35
C ARG A 389 21.24 -7.21 28.86
N ALA A 390 20.89 -8.26 29.61
CA ALA A 390 21.18 -8.37 31.03
C ALA A 390 22.69 -8.30 31.29
#